data_AF-A0A8J4C4V8-F1
#
_entry.id   AF-A0A8J4C4V8-F1
#
_cell.length_a   1.000
_cell.length_b   1.000
_cell.length_c   1.000
_cell.angle_alpha   90.00
_cell.angle_beta   90.00
_cell.angle_gamma   90.00
#
_symmetry.space_group_name_H-M   'P 1'
#
loop_
_entity.id
_entity.type
_entity.pdbx_description
1 polymer ?
#
loop_
_entity_poly.entity_id
_entity_poly.type
_entity_poly.pdbx_seq_one_letter_code
_entity_poly.pdbx_strand_id
1 'polypeptide(L)'
;RPPLMTRIRRRFRRICFRFKKRYLQALRRKDLSSWRAFFWDLAYSTWFNKFMMAVVLANVIALGMEYHGMSPEFANGLEIANLVMTSAFLLEFVVKHLGLGLVGYWREPWNLLDGAIVVTSVVELVLKY
;
A
#
# COMPACT_ATOMS: atom_id res chain seq x y z
N ARG A 1 -45.07 10.56 -0.21
CA ARG A 1 -44.05 10.32 -1.27
C ARG A 1 -42.67 10.57 -0.67
N PRO A 2 -41.66 9.69 -0.82
CA PRO A 2 -40.36 9.89 -0.17
C PRO A 2 -39.62 11.10 -0.78
N PRO A 3 -38.94 11.94 0.04
CA PRO A 3 -38.33 13.19 -0.39
C PRO A 3 -37.18 12.97 -1.39
N LEU A 4 -36.96 13.91 -2.32
CA LEU A 4 -36.03 13.80 -3.46
C LEU A 4 -34.62 13.31 -3.05
N MET A 5 -34.11 13.83 -1.92
CA MET A 5 -32.81 13.45 -1.36
C MET A 5 -32.69 11.96 -1.05
N THR A 6 -33.77 11.31 -0.61
CA THR A 6 -33.76 9.86 -0.35
C THR A 6 -33.67 9.03 -1.64
N ARG A 7 -34.20 9.54 -2.76
CA ARG A 7 -34.15 8.87 -4.07
C ARG A 7 -32.77 8.98 -4.70
N ILE A 8 -32.16 10.17 -4.65
CA ILE A 8 -30.80 10.42 -5.13
C ILE A 8 -29.80 9.56 -4.35
N ARG A 9 -29.88 9.58 -3.01
CA ARG A 9 -29.01 8.75 -2.15
C ARG A 9 -29.15 7.25 -2.43
N ARG A 10 -30.37 6.74 -2.69
CA ARG A 10 -30.61 5.34 -3.10
C ARG A 10 -30.09 5.01 -4.50
N ARG A 11 -30.12 5.97 -5.43
CA ARG A 11 -29.61 5.81 -6.81
C ARG A 11 -28.09 5.80 -6.81
N PHE A 12 -27.45 6.74 -6.11
CA PHE A 12 -26.00 6.78 -5.89
C PHE A 12 -25.49 5.50 -5.25
N ARG A 13 -26.14 5.04 -4.16
CA ARG A 13 -25.75 3.80 -3.47
C ARG A 13 -25.82 2.58 -4.41
N ARG A 14 -26.83 2.48 -5.29
CA ARG A 14 -26.95 1.42 -6.30
C ARG A 14 -25.94 1.52 -7.44
N ILE A 15 -25.52 2.73 -7.81
CA ILE A 15 -24.49 2.97 -8.82
C ILE A 15 -23.13 2.59 -8.24
N CYS A 16 -22.77 3.10 -7.05
CA CYS A 16 -21.54 2.72 -6.34
C CYS A 16 -21.48 1.22 -6.08
N PHE A 17 -22.60 0.59 -5.68
CA PHE A 17 -22.64 -0.86 -5.48
C PHE A 17 -22.40 -1.63 -6.78
N ARG A 18 -22.99 -1.21 -7.91
CA ARG A 18 -22.72 -1.83 -9.22
C ARG A 18 -21.30 -1.62 -9.71
N PHE A 19 -20.73 -0.43 -9.50
CA PHE A 19 -19.34 -0.15 -9.82
C PHE A 19 -18.38 -0.99 -8.97
N LYS A 20 -18.58 -1.01 -7.66
CA LYS A 20 -17.82 -1.86 -6.72
C LYS A 20 -17.94 -3.33 -7.09
N LYS A 21 -19.15 -3.80 -7.42
CA LYS A 21 -19.41 -5.18 -7.84
C LYS A 21 -18.71 -5.51 -9.16
N ARG A 22 -18.70 -4.62 -10.15
CA ARG A 22 -17.98 -4.81 -11.42
C ARG A 22 -16.46 -4.79 -11.25
N TYR A 23 -15.93 -3.92 -10.40
CA TYR A 23 -14.51 -3.87 -10.04
C TYR A 23 -14.07 -5.18 -9.37
N LEU A 24 -14.80 -5.62 -8.34
CA LEU A 24 -14.56 -6.89 -7.65
C LEU A 24 -14.78 -8.11 -8.57
N GLN A 25 -15.68 -8.01 -9.54
CA GLN A 25 -15.92 -9.06 -10.55
C GLN A 25 -14.89 -9.09 -11.68
N ALA A 26 -14.16 -8.00 -11.95
CA ALA A 26 -13.04 -7.97 -12.89
C ALA A 26 -11.77 -8.54 -12.25
N LEU A 27 -11.66 -8.45 -10.92
CA LEU A 27 -10.63 -9.09 -10.08
C LEU A 27 -10.96 -10.57 -9.77
N ARG A 28 -11.62 -11.26 -10.70
CA ARG A 28 -12.12 -12.63 -10.50
C ARG A 28 -10.94 -13.60 -10.40
N ARG A 29 -10.61 -14.02 -9.18
CA ARG A 29 -9.61 -15.04 -8.80
C ARG A 29 -9.55 -16.28 -9.72
N LYS A 30 -10.65 -16.59 -10.40
CA LYS A 30 -10.87 -17.81 -11.19
C LYS A 30 -10.03 -17.88 -12.47
N ASP A 31 -9.53 -16.75 -12.98
CA ASP A 31 -8.73 -16.68 -14.21
C ASP A 31 -7.24 -16.34 -13.94
N LEU A 32 -6.80 -16.35 -12.67
CA LEU A 32 -5.40 -16.07 -12.29
C LEU A 32 -4.55 -17.34 -12.38
N SER A 33 -3.32 -17.22 -12.86
CA SER A 33 -2.33 -18.31 -12.77
C SER A 33 -2.04 -18.67 -11.31
N SER A 34 -1.67 -19.92 -11.04
CA SER A 34 -1.45 -20.42 -9.66
C SER A 34 -0.42 -19.58 -8.90
N TRP A 35 0.65 -19.13 -9.57
CA TRP A 35 1.66 -18.27 -8.96
C TRP A 35 1.10 -16.88 -8.62
N ARG A 36 0.24 -16.31 -9.47
CA ARG A 36 -0.38 -15.01 -9.25
C ARG A 36 -1.45 -15.06 -8.16
N ALA A 37 -2.18 -16.16 -8.06
CA ALA A 37 -3.15 -16.39 -6.99
C ALA A 37 -2.47 -16.39 -5.60
N PHE A 38 -1.25 -16.91 -5.49
CA PHE A 38 -0.47 -16.82 -4.25
C PHE A 38 -0.18 -15.36 -3.85
N PHE A 39 0.34 -14.54 -4.77
CA PHE A 39 0.62 -13.13 -4.48
C PHE A 39 -0.66 -12.33 -4.21
N TRP A 40 -1.75 -12.65 -4.90
CA TRP A 40 -3.06 -12.09 -4.63
C TRP A 40 -3.50 -12.38 -3.18
N ASP A 41 -3.38 -13.63 -2.76
CA ASP A 41 -3.79 -14.07 -1.42
C ASP A 41 -2.93 -13.45 -0.33
N LEU A 42 -1.62 -13.32 -0.58
CA LEU A 42 -0.70 -12.63 0.30
C LEU A 42 -1.03 -11.12 0.40
N ALA A 43 -1.24 -10.45 -0.73
CA ALA A 43 -1.58 -9.03 -0.78
C ALA A 43 -2.89 -8.69 -0.04
N TYR A 44 -3.89 -9.57 -0.09
CA TYR A 44 -5.16 -9.41 0.63
C TYR A 44 -5.15 -9.97 2.05
N SER A 45 -4.04 -10.57 2.51
CA SER A 45 -3.94 -11.10 3.86
C SER A 45 -4.05 -9.97 4.88
N THR A 46 -4.98 -10.10 5.83
CA THR A 46 -5.14 -9.12 6.92
C THR A 46 -3.92 -9.08 7.83
N TRP A 47 -3.24 -10.21 8.03
CA TRP A 47 -2.02 -10.27 8.81
C TRP A 47 -0.88 -9.52 8.12
N PHE A 48 -0.71 -9.72 6.81
CA PHE A 48 0.26 -9.00 6.00
C PHE A 48 0.03 -7.49 6.05
N ASN A 49 -1.20 -7.03 5.82
CA ASN A 49 -1.53 -5.61 5.87
C ASN A 49 -1.32 -5.00 7.28
N LYS A 50 -1.61 -5.74 8.35
CA LYS A 50 -1.33 -5.29 9.74
C LYS A 50 0.17 -5.20 10.03
N PHE A 51 0.95 -6.16 9.55
CA PHE A 51 2.41 -6.13 9.66
C PHE A 51 2.98 -4.90 8.96
N MET A 52 2.57 -4.64 7.72
CA MET A 52 3.03 -3.49 6.95
C MET A 52 2.62 -2.15 7.60
N MET A 53 1.42 -2.08 8.19
CA MET A 53 1.03 -0.93 9.00
C MET A 53 1.97 -0.69 10.19
N ALA A 54 2.40 -1.75 10.87
CA ALA A 54 3.36 -1.61 11.97
C ALA A 54 4.73 -1.11 11.48
N VAL A 55 5.18 -1.55 10.30
CA VAL A 55 6.40 -1.06 9.64
C VAL A 55 6.29 0.43 9.31
N VAL A 56 5.15 0.91 8.78
CA VAL A 56 4.91 2.35 8.56
C VAL A 56 5.04 3.14 9.86
N LEU A 57 4.41 2.67 10.93
CA LEU A 57 4.48 3.36 12.22
C LEU A 57 5.91 3.38 12.78
N ALA A 58 6.63 2.26 12.68
CA ALA A 58 8.03 2.18 13.10
C ALA A 58 8.93 3.13 12.29
N ASN A 59 8.70 3.24 10.98
CA ASN A 59 9.43 4.16 10.11
C ASN A 59 9.17 5.63 10.47
N VAL A 60 7.91 6.00 10.73
CA VAL A 60 7.56 7.35 11.18
C VAL A 60 8.23 7.69 12.51
N ILE A 61 8.31 6.73 13.43
CA ILE A 61 9.03 6.90 14.70
C ILE A 61 10.53 7.11 14.44
N ALA A 62 11.15 6.29 13.58
CA ALA A 62 12.56 6.42 13.22
C ALA A 62 12.88 7.80 12.64
N LEU A 63 12.07 8.28 11.69
CA LEU A 63 12.17 9.63 11.13
C LEU A 63 12.01 10.72 12.21
N GLY A 64 11.13 10.51 13.20
CA GLY A 64 10.96 11.43 14.32
C GLY A 64 12.10 11.42 15.34
N MET A 65 12.98 10.42 15.29
CA MET A 65 14.17 10.30 16.16
C MET A 65 15.42 10.94 15.54
N GLU A 66 15.36 11.37 14.28
CA GLU A 66 16.46 12.10 13.63
C GLU A 66 16.58 13.52 14.18
N TYR A 67 17.79 13.91 14.61
CA TYR A 67 18.07 15.27 15.09
C TYR A 67 19.49 15.70 14.75
N HIS A 68 19.69 17.01 14.60
CA HIS A 68 21.02 17.57 14.32
C HIS A 68 21.97 17.41 15.51
N GLY A 69 23.19 16.93 15.25
CA GLY A 69 24.22 16.73 16.27
C GLY A 69 24.14 15.38 17.00
N MET A 70 23.41 14.41 16.45
CA MET A 70 23.34 13.06 16.99
C MET A 70 24.69 12.32 16.90
N SER A 71 24.90 11.33 17.78
CA SER A 71 26.14 10.55 17.74
C SER A 71 26.23 9.72 16.45
N PRO A 72 27.45 9.50 15.90
CA PRO A 72 27.64 8.72 14.68
C PRO A 72 27.06 7.31 14.76
N GLU A 73 27.12 6.68 15.94
CA GLU A 73 26.61 5.33 16.16
C GLU A 73 25.09 5.28 16.05
N PHE A 74 24.40 6.28 16.60
CA PHE A 74 22.95 6.37 16.55
C PHE A 74 22.45 6.73 15.14
N ALA A 75 23.16 7.62 14.45
CA ALA A 75 22.89 7.94 13.04
C ALA A 75 22.99 6.69 12.14
N ASN A 76 24.06 5.90 12.30
CA ASN A 76 24.23 4.65 11.55
C ASN A 76 23.11 3.64 11.86
N GLY A 77 22.69 3.55 13.12
CA GLY A 77 21.55 2.71 13.50
C GLY A 77 20.25 3.11 12.79
N LEU A 78 19.96 4.41 12.73
CA LEU A 78 18.79 4.93 12.01
C LEU A 78 18.89 4.74 10.50
N GLU A 79 20.07 4.88 9.92
CA GLU A 79 20.31 4.60 8.49
C GLU A 79 20.04 3.13 8.14
N ILE A 80 20.54 2.19 8.96
CA ILE A 80 20.25 0.76 8.79
C ILE A 80 18.74 0.51 8.96
N ALA A 81 18.10 1.14 9.93
CA ALA A 81 16.66 1.01 10.12
C ALA A 81 15.88 1.52 8.89
N ASN A 82 16.23 2.69 8.35
CA ASN A 82 15.61 3.24 7.15
C ASN A 82 15.79 2.31 5.94
N LEU A 83 16.98 1.72 5.77
CA LEU A 83 17.25 0.73 4.72
C LEU A 83 16.35 -0.51 4.86
N VAL A 84 16.23 -1.06 6.07
CA VAL A 84 15.37 -2.22 6.35
C VAL A 84 13.90 -1.89 6.07
N MET A 85 13.40 -0.75 6.56
CA MET A 85 12.01 -0.33 6.35
C MET A 85 11.72 -0.09 4.86
N THR A 86 12.63 0.59 4.16
CA THR A 86 12.54 0.80 2.71
C THR A 86 12.49 -0.53 1.95
N SER A 87 13.34 -1.50 2.33
CA SER A 87 13.32 -2.83 1.70
C SER A 87 11.99 -3.56 1.92
N ALA A 88 11.37 -3.40 3.10
CA ALA A 88 10.08 -3.99 3.42
C ALA A 88 8.95 -3.38 2.57
N PHE A 89 8.91 -2.06 2.40
CA PHE A 89 7.94 -1.40 1.52
C PHE A 89 8.16 -1.77 0.05
N LEU A 90 9.41 -1.88 -0.40
CA LEU A 90 9.71 -2.32 -1.77
C LEU A 90 9.20 -3.75 -2.02
N LEU A 91 9.42 -4.66 -1.08
CA LEU A 91 8.91 -6.03 -1.18
C LEU A 91 7.39 -6.08 -1.22
N GLU A 92 6.74 -5.29 -0.36
CA GLU A 92 5.28 -5.17 -0.34
C GLU A 92 4.72 -4.61 -1.65
N PHE A 93 5.35 -3.57 -2.19
CA PHE A 93 5.03 -2.99 -3.48
C PHE A 93 5.12 -4.06 -4.59
N VAL A 94 6.18 -4.87 -4.63
CA VAL A 94 6.33 -5.97 -5.59
C VAL A 94 5.23 -7.03 -5.40
N VAL A 95 5.00 -7.49 -4.17
CA VAL A 95 3.96 -8.49 -3.87
C VAL A 95 2.58 -8.02 -4.33
N LYS A 96 2.20 -6.79 -3.97
CA LYS A 96 0.91 -6.22 -4.37
C LYS A 96 0.83 -6.00 -5.89
N HIS A 97 1.92 -5.62 -6.56
CA HIS A 97 1.95 -5.52 -8.02
C HIS A 97 1.78 -6.85 -8.73
N LEU A 98 2.43 -7.91 -8.24
CA LEU A 98 2.30 -9.26 -8.78
C LEU A 98 0.88 -9.79 -8.58
N GLY A 99 0.27 -9.58 -7.42
CA GLY A 99 -1.11 -9.97 -7.14
C GLY A 99 -2.14 -9.14 -7.91
N LEU A 100 -2.23 -7.85 -7.58
CA LEU A 100 -3.27 -6.93 -8.05
C LEU A 100 -3.11 -6.53 -9.53
N GLY A 101 -1.89 -6.60 -10.05
CA GLY A 101 -1.50 -6.02 -11.33
C GLY A 101 -1.34 -4.49 -11.25
N LEU A 102 -0.59 -3.92 -12.19
CA LEU A 102 -0.27 -2.49 -12.25
C LEU A 102 -1.51 -1.60 -12.10
N VAL A 103 -2.50 -1.76 -12.98
CA VAL A 103 -3.70 -0.90 -12.97
C VAL A 103 -4.55 -1.11 -11.70
N GLY A 104 -4.56 -2.32 -11.14
CA GLY A 104 -5.30 -2.62 -9.91
C GLY A 104 -4.69 -1.94 -8.69
N TYR A 105 -3.36 -1.95 -8.60
CA TYR A 105 -2.60 -1.32 -7.52
C TYR A 105 -2.84 0.20 -7.49
N TRP A 106 -2.54 0.90 -8.58
CA TRP A 106 -2.55 2.37 -8.64
C TRP A 106 -3.96 3.01 -8.60
N ARG A 107 -5.03 2.22 -8.72
CA ARG A 107 -6.41 2.71 -8.60
C ARG A 107 -6.90 2.78 -7.16
N GLU A 108 -6.24 2.09 -6.25
CA GLU A 108 -6.62 2.01 -4.85
C GLU A 108 -5.86 3.11 -4.07
N PRO A 109 -6.55 4.07 -3.41
CA PRO A 109 -5.88 5.22 -2.80
C PRO A 109 -4.85 4.89 -1.71
N TRP A 110 -5.07 3.84 -0.92
CA TRP A 110 -4.11 3.46 0.13
C TRP A 110 -2.84 2.87 -0.47
N ASN A 111 -2.96 2.01 -1.48
CA ASN A 111 -1.83 1.50 -2.24
C ASN A 111 -1.08 2.62 -2.99
N LEU A 112 -1.78 3.68 -3.41
CA LEU A 112 -1.12 4.84 -4.02
C LEU A 112 -0.22 5.58 -3.02
N LEU A 113 -0.66 5.70 -1.76
CA LEU A 113 0.17 6.25 -0.69
C LEU A 113 1.39 5.36 -0.43
N ASP A 114 1.18 4.05 -0.29
CA ASP A 114 2.27 3.08 -0.07
C ASP A 114 3.30 3.14 -1.22
N GLY A 115 2.81 3.18 -2.47
CA GLY A 115 3.66 3.29 -3.65
C GLY A 115 4.42 4.61 -3.76
N ALA A 116 3.82 5.72 -3.32
CA ALA A 116 4.51 7.01 -3.27
C ALA A 116 5.68 6.97 -2.29
N ILE A 117 5.51 6.37 -1.11
CA ILE A 117 6.57 6.19 -0.11
C ILE A 117 7.74 5.41 -0.73
N VAL A 118 7.47 4.29 -1.41
CA VAL A 118 8.52 3.49 -2.07
C VAL A 118 9.26 4.30 -3.12
N VAL A 119 8.54 5.04 -3.98
CA VAL A 119 9.17 5.85 -5.02
C VAL A 119 10.07 6.93 -4.41
N THR A 120 9.60 7.63 -3.37
CA THR A 120 10.43 8.64 -2.70
C THR A 120 11.66 8.04 -2.05
N SER A 121 11.56 6.88 -1.40
CA SER A 121 12.70 6.20 -0.78
C SER A 121 13.71 5.68 -1.79
N VAL A 122 13.26 5.18 -2.95
CA VAL A 122 14.17 4.77 -4.05
C VAL A 122 14.90 5.97 -4.63
N VAL A 123 14.21 7.10 -4.83
CA VAL A 123 14.85 8.33 -5.30
C VAL A 123 15.91 8.80 -4.31
N GLU A 124 15.61 8.80 -3.00
CA GLU A 124 16.57 9.16 -1.97
C GLU A 124 17.81 8.25 -2.00
N LEU A 125 17.62 6.93 -2.13
CA LEU A 125 18.72 5.97 -2.23
C LEU A 125 19.61 6.23 -3.46
N VAL A 126 19.00 6.50 -4.61
CA VAL A 126 19.72 6.81 -5.87
C VAL A 126 20.43 8.16 -5.81
N LEU A 127 19.95 9.12 -5.01
CA LEU A 127 20.64 10.40 -4.82
C LEU A 127 21.79 10.30 -3.82
N LYS A 128 21.70 9.36 -2.87
CA LYS A 128 22.70 9.15 -1.83
C LYS A 128 23.94 8.38 -2.32
N TYR A 129 23.78 7.52 -3.34
CA TYR A 129 24.82 6.67 -3.93
C TYR A 129 25.09 7.06 -5.39
#